data_AF-A0A2D6K2L6-F1
#
_entry.id   AF-A0A2D6K2L6-F1
#
_cell.length_a   1.000
_cell.length_b   1.000
_cell.length_c   1.000
_cell.angle_alpha   90.00
_cell.angle_beta   90.00
_cell.angle_gamma   90.00
#
_symmetry.space_group_name_H-M   'P 1'
#
loop_
_entity.id
_entity.type
_entity.pdbx_description
1 polymer ?
#
loop_
_entity_poly.entity_id
_entity_poly.type
_entity_poly.pdbx_seq_one_letter_code
_entity_poly.pdbx_strand_id
1 'polypeptide(L)'
;MADVTNITPLNFNDALAATTWLDKKTGVEVSLGYISGLPLDIADITYASGDIALAMSDAGVGQKELDIACQLLAESVNKEPFQLLVTKSDFPFDSRWYLLGDLIDLIELAQFEKITMPFGSILYDEILDSLNSFKRQQ
;
A
#
# COMPACT_ATOMS: atom_id res chain seq x y z
N MET A 1 -1.68 4.63 23.11
CA MET A 1 -1.82 3.58 22.09
C MET A 1 -2.53 4.25 20.93
N ALA A 2 -2.00 4.16 19.71
CA ALA A 2 -2.70 4.68 18.54
C ALA A 2 -3.64 3.56 18.08
N ASP A 3 -4.96 3.76 18.23
CA ASP A 3 -5.94 2.78 17.78
C ASP A 3 -5.93 2.75 16.25
N VAL A 4 -5.70 1.58 15.66
CA VAL A 4 -5.74 1.41 14.19
C VAL A 4 -7.21 1.44 13.77
N THR A 5 -7.59 2.52 13.09
CA THR A 5 -8.98 2.80 12.74
C THR A 5 -9.43 2.16 11.43
N ASN A 6 -8.48 1.87 10.53
CA ASN A 6 -8.75 1.27 9.21
C ASN A 6 -8.25 -0.17 9.19
N ILE A 7 -9.19 -1.11 9.28
CA ILE A 7 -8.92 -2.55 9.25
C ILE A 7 -9.82 -3.18 8.19
N THR A 8 -9.28 -4.08 7.38
CA THR A 8 -10.04 -4.76 6.32
C THR A 8 -9.55 -6.20 6.17
N PRO A 9 -10.45 -7.19 6.03
CA PRO A 9 -10.07 -8.59 5.79
C PRO A 9 -9.57 -8.77 4.35
N LEU A 10 -8.34 -8.33 4.07
CA LEU A 10 -7.70 -8.44 2.75
C LEU A 10 -6.72 -9.61 2.72
N ASN A 11 -6.82 -10.44 1.68
CA ASN A 11 -5.86 -11.49 1.41
C ASN A 11 -4.92 -11.07 0.29
N PHE A 12 -3.67 -10.79 0.63
CA PHE A 12 -2.62 -10.63 -0.37
C PHE A 12 -2.27 -11.99 -0.97
N ASN A 13 -2.27 -12.07 -2.30
CA ASN A 13 -2.00 -13.31 -2.99
C ASN A 13 -0.50 -13.48 -3.22
N ASP A 14 0.19 -14.02 -2.21
CA ASP A 14 1.64 -14.25 -2.25
C ASP A 14 2.07 -15.16 -3.42
N ALA A 15 1.14 -15.93 -4.04
CA ALA A 15 1.42 -16.88 -5.11
C ALA A 15 1.33 -16.29 -6.54
N LEU A 16 0.68 -15.13 -6.75
CA LEU A 16 0.37 -14.56 -8.07
C LEU A 16 1.20 -13.32 -8.46
N ALA A 17 2.37 -13.19 -7.83
CA ALA A 17 3.44 -12.18 -7.98
C ALA A 17 3.49 -11.16 -6.84
N ALA A 18 4.67 -11.06 -6.23
CA ALA A 18 5.08 -9.93 -5.43
C ALA A 18 6.45 -9.48 -5.96
N THR A 19 6.49 -8.34 -6.66
CA THR A 19 7.77 -7.63 -6.70
C THR A 19 7.94 -7.06 -5.31
N THR A 20 8.95 -7.54 -4.60
CA THR A 20 9.22 -7.13 -3.23
C THR A 20 10.52 -6.36 -3.19
N TRP A 21 10.48 -5.22 -2.51
CA TRP A 21 11.61 -4.34 -2.28
C TRP A 21 11.81 -4.18 -0.78
N LEU A 22 13.08 -4.11 -0.39
CA LEU A 22 13.45 -3.78 0.98
C LEU A 22 14.10 -2.40 1.01
N ASP A 23 13.42 -1.42 1.60
CA ASP A 23 14.07 -0.16 1.95
C ASP A 23 14.88 -0.37 3.23
N LYS A 24 16.19 -0.61 3.05
CA LYS A 24 17.14 -0.78 4.16
C LYS A 24 17.32 0.48 5.01
N LYS A 25 17.00 1.66 4.48
CA LYS A 25 17.16 2.92 5.21
C LYS A 25 16.02 3.12 6.20
N THR A 26 14.78 2.85 5.78
CA THR A 26 13.61 2.98 6.65
C THR A 26 13.32 1.71 7.44
N GLY A 27 13.73 0.53 6.95
CA GLY A 27 13.41 -0.76 7.55
C GLY A 27 12.01 -1.26 7.17
N VAL A 28 11.52 -0.87 5.99
CA VAL A 28 10.20 -1.26 5.47
C VAL A 28 10.38 -2.17 4.26
N GLU A 29 9.68 -3.29 4.27
CA GLU A 29 9.50 -4.12 3.10
C GLU A 29 8.22 -3.72 2.38
N VAL A 30 8.32 -3.56 1.06
CA VAL A 30 7.22 -3.14 0.19
C VAL A 30 7.01 -4.22 -0.84
N SER A 31 5.78 -4.70 -0.97
CA SER A 31 5.40 -5.72 -1.94
C SER A 31 4.27 -5.22 -2.82
N LEU A 32 4.42 -5.34 -4.14
CA LEU A 32 3.35 -5.03 -5.09
C LEU A 32 2.80 -6.33 -5.67
N GLY A 33 1.50 -6.56 -5.55
CA GLY A 33 0.88 -7.79 -6.02
C GLY A 33 -0.65 -7.76 -5.99
N TYR A 34 -1.25 -8.86 -6.41
CA TYR A 34 -2.69 -9.01 -6.43
C TYR A 34 -3.26 -9.29 -5.05
N ILE A 35 -4.45 -8.76 -4.80
CA ILE A 35 -5.23 -9.05 -3.60
C ILE A 35 -6.54 -9.74 -3.94
N SER A 36 -7.13 -10.39 -2.95
CA SER A 36 -8.41 -11.08 -3.05
C SER A 36 -9.24 -10.86 -1.79
N GLY A 37 -10.55 -11.07 -1.92
CA GLY A 37 -11.48 -10.89 -0.80
C GLY A 37 -11.84 -9.43 -0.52
N LEU A 38 -11.73 -8.56 -1.52
CA LEU A 38 -12.19 -7.17 -1.43
C LEU A 38 -13.68 -7.11 -1.08
N PRO A 39 -14.06 -6.42 0.00
CA PRO A 39 -15.46 -6.04 0.23
C PRO A 39 -16.02 -5.26 -0.97
N LEU A 40 -17.32 -5.44 -1.27
CA LEU A 40 -17.95 -4.84 -2.46
C LEU A 40 -17.84 -3.32 -2.51
N ASP A 41 -17.86 -2.65 -1.36
CA ASP A 41 -17.69 -1.22 -1.18
C ASP A 41 -16.25 -0.72 -1.45
N ILE A 42 -15.26 -1.63 -1.42
CA ILE A 42 -13.85 -1.35 -1.70
C ILE A 42 -13.49 -1.82 -3.11
N ALA A 43 -14.19 -2.81 -3.67
CA ALA A 43 -13.99 -3.31 -5.02
C ALA A 43 -14.17 -2.20 -6.08
N ASP A 44 -15.07 -1.25 -5.85
CA ASP A 44 -15.27 -0.10 -6.76
C ASP A 44 -14.03 0.82 -6.82
N ILE A 45 -13.22 0.86 -5.76
CA ILE A 45 -11.98 1.66 -5.67
C ILE A 45 -10.85 0.99 -6.48
N THR A 46 -10.81 -0.35 -6.54
CA THR A 46 -9.74 -1.11 -7.20
C THR A 46 -10.04 -1.42 -8.67
N TYR A 47 -11.26 -1.18 -9.16
CA TYR A 47 -11.67 -1.57 -10.52
C TYR A 47 -10.84 -0.92 -11.64
N ALA A 48 -10.22 0.25 -11.38
CA ALA A 48 -9.33 0.92 -12.33
C ALA A 48 -7.88 0.40 -12.30
N SER A 49 -7.45 -0.23 -11.20
CA SER A 49 -6.10 -0.77 -10.99
C SER A 49 -6.04 -2.31 -11.01
N GLY A 50 -7.19 -2.97 -11.11
CA GLY A 50 -7.33 -4.41 -11.38
C GLY A 50 -6.86 -5.32 -10.25
N ASP A 51 -7.34 -5.04 -9.04
CA ASP A 51 -7.09 -5.81 -7.81
C ASP A 51 -5.62 -5.87 -7.37
N ILE A 52 -4.85 -4.83 -7.71
CA ILE A 52 -3.44 -4.69 -7.30
C ILE A 52 -3.35 -3.84 -6.03
N ALA A 53 -2.48 -4.27 -5.13
CA ALA A 53 -2.18 -3.58 -3.89
C ALA A 53 -0.69 -3.37 -3.69
N LEU A 54 -0.36 -2.30 -3.01
CA LEU A 54 0.96 -2.13 -2.41
C LEU A 54 0.85 -2.50 -0.91
N ALA A 55 1.52 -3.58 -0.54
CA ALA A 55 1.60 -4.09 0.81
C ALA A 55 2.91 -3.63 1.48
N MET A 56 2.86 -3.33 2.78
CA MET A 56 3.99 -2.86 3.56
C MET A 56 4.11 -3.65 4.86
N SER A 57 5.31 -4.16 5.13
CA SER A 57 5.64 -4.96 6.31
C SER A 57 6.84 -4.36 7.05
N ASP A 58 6.87 -4.59 8.36
CA ASP A 58 8.04 -4.30 9.18
C ASP A 58 9.20 -5.23 8.80
N ALA A 59 10.33 -4.63 8.42
CA ALA A 59 11.59 -5.32 8.15
C ALA A 59 12.77 -4.71 8.93
N GLY A 60 12.48 -4.01 10.04
CA GLY A 60 13.47 -3.37 10.90
C GLY A 60 13.10 -1.97 11.39
N VAL A 61 11.98 -1.40 10.92
CA VAL A 61 11.46 -0.10 11.38
C VAL A 61 10.77 -0.20 12.75
N GLY A 62 10.21 -1.37 13.05
CA GLY A 62 9.32 -1.59 14.18
C GLY A 62 7.84 -1.44 13.77
N GLN A 63 7.04 -2.47 14.03
CA GLN A 63 5.61 -2.50 13.66
C GLN A 63 4.82 -1.29 14.18
N LYS A 64 5.16 -0.77 15.36
CA LYS A 64 4.45 0.38 15.95
C LYS A 64 4.75 1.67 15.17
N GLU A 65 6.00 1.85 14.78
CA GLU A 65 6.47 2.97 13.97
C GLU A 65 5.83 2.92 12.57
N LEU A 66 5.76 1.73 11.97
CA LEU A 66 5.05 1.50 10.72
C LEU A 66 3.56 1.82 10.85
N ASP A 67 2.90 1.35 11.91
CA ASP A 67 1.47 1.62 12.16
C ASP A 67 1.19 3.13 12.24
N ILE A 68 2.04 3.90 12.93
CA ILE A 68 1.90 5.36 13.01
C ILE A 68 2.08 6.01 11.64
N ALA A 69 3.11 5.60 10.88
CA ALA A 69 3.38 6.16 9.57
C ALA A 69 2.24 5.89 8.58
N CYS A 70 1.69 4.67 8.58
CA CYS A 70 0.57 4.29 7.73
C CYS A 70 -0.74 4.96 8.15
N GLN A 71 -0.98 5.19 9.44
CA GLN A 71 -2.13 5.98 9.90
C GLN A 71 -2.05 7.43 9.43
N LEU A 72 -0.88 8.06 9.55
CA LEU A 72 -0.66 9.43 9.06
C LEU A 72 -0.83 9.52 7.54
N LEU A 73 -0.38 8.49 6.82
CA LEU A 73 -0.62 8.36 5.39
C LEU A 73 -2.14 8.29 5.12
N ALA A 74 -2.87 7.40 5.79
CA ALA A 74 -4.33 7.25 5.66
C ALA A 74 -5.08 8.57 5.89
N GLU A 75 -4.70 9.34 6.91
CA GLU A 75 -5.27 10.65 7.19
C GLU A 75 -4.94 11.70 6.12
N SER A 76 -3.78 11.58 5.47
CA SER A 76 -3.33 12.49 4.42
C SER A 76 -4.08 12.24 3.12
N VAL A 77 -4.21 10.97 2.69
CA VAL A 77 -4.94 10.66 1.46
C VAL A 77 -6.44 10.92 1.54
N ASN A 78 -7.05 10.83 2.73
CA ASN A 78 -8.45 11.21 2.92
C ASN A 78 -8.78 12.68 2.57
N LYS A 79 -7.75 13.54 2.42
CA LYS A 79 -7.91 14.95 2.06
C LYS A 79 -7.76 15.21 0.56
N GLU A 80 -7.35 14.21 -0.19
CA GLU A 80 -7.04 14.33 -1.62
C GLU A 80 -8.24 13.87 -2.48
N PRO A 81 -8.34 14.34 -3.73
CA PRO A 81 -9.51 14.08 -4.57
C PRO A 81 -9.55 12.69 -5.25
N PHE A 82 -8.56 11.83 -5.02
CA PHE A 82 -8.47 10.50 -5.64
C PHE A 82 -8.90 9.40 -4.68
N GLN A 83 -9.28 8.24 -5.24
CA GLN A 83 -9.81 7.13 -4.44
C GLN A 83 -8.66 6.22 -4.02
N LEU A 84 -8.24 6.36 -2.78
CA LEU A 84 -7.24 5.47 -2.18
C LEU A 84 -7.69 4.97 -0.81
N LEU A 85 -7.56 3.67 -0.60
CA LEU A 85 -7.75 3.04 0.70
C LEU A 85 -6.39 2.67 1.29
N VAL A 86 -6.15 3.13 2.52
CA VAL A 86 -5.04 2.73 3.38
C VAL A 86 -5.60 1.97 4.56
N THR A 87 -5.27 0.69 4.66
CA THR A 87 -5.87 -0.19 5.66
C THR A 87 -4.88 -1.24 6.14
N LYS A 88 -5.08 -1.73 7.36
CA LYS A 88 -4.32 -2.85 7.92
C LYS A 88 -5.08 -4.16 7.73
N SER A 89 -4.34 -5.26 7.57
CA SER A 89 -4.95 -6.59 7.57
C SER A 89 -5.69 -6.87 8.88
N ASP A 90 -6.88 -7.47 8.79
CA ASP A 90 -7.60 -8.04 9.94
C ASP A 90 -7.24 -9.52 10.18
N PHE A 91 -6.42 -10.12 9.31
CA PHE A 91 -6.10 -11.54 9.44
C PHE A 91 -5.14 -11.82 10.60
N PRO A 92 -5.37 -12.90 11.36
CA PRO A 92 -4.42 -13.34 12.37
C PRO A 92 -3.03 -13.55 11.75
N PHE A 93 -2.00 -13.00 12.41
CA PHE A 93 -0.60 -13.10 12.00
C PHE A 93 -0.22 -12.31 10.73
N ASP A 94 -1.14 -11.55 10.14
CA ASP A 94 -0.83 -10.60 9.08
C ASP A 94 -0.76 -9.19 9.67
N SER A 95 0.44 -8.63 9.75
CA SER A 95 0.67 -7.27 10.27
C SER A 95 0.85 -6.23 9.16
N ARG A 96 0.62 -6.62 7.90
CA ARG A 96 0.81 -5.77 6.73
C ARG A 96 -0.22 -4.64 6.67
N TRP A 97 0.25 -3.50 6.16
CA TRP A 97 -0.59 -2.41 5.68
C TRP A 97 -0.74 -2.50 4.16
N TYR A 98 -1.91 -2.14 3.66
CA TYR A 98 -2.27 -2.20 2.26
C TYR A 98 -2.68 -0.82 1.76
N LEU A 99 -2.20 -0.48 0.58
CA LEU A 99 -2.63 0.66 -0.22
C LEU A 99 -3.34 0.14 -1.47
N LEU A 100 -4.55 0.66 -1.73
CA LEU A 100 -5.45 0.19 -2.78
C LEU A 100 -6.09 1.36 -3.51
N GLY A 101 -6.28 1.23 -4.83
CA GLY A 101 -6.86 2.28 -5.67
C GLY A 101 -5.83 2.93 -6.59
N ASP A 102 -5.79 4.26 -6.62
CA ASP A 102 -4.95 5.04 -7.53
C ASP A 102 -3.48 5.13 -7.07
N LEU A 103 -2.77 4.00 -7.13
CA LEU A 103 -1.38 3.87 -6.66
C LEU A 103 -0.37 4.73 -7.42
N ILE A 104 -0.62 5.00 -8.72
CA ILE A 104 0.28 5.86 -9.52
C ILE A 104 0.20 7.30 -9.01
N ASP A 105 -1.01 7.85 -8.89
CA ASP A 105 -1.23 9.21 -8.39
C ASP A 105 -0.67 9.38 -6.98
N LEU A 106 -0.77 8.36 -6.13
CA LEU A 106 -0.15 8.35 -4.80
C LEU A 106 1.37 8.55 -4.86
N ILE A 107 2.06 7.75 -5.68
CA ILE A 107 3.52 7.81 -5.79
C ILE A 107 3.95 9.13 -6.43
N GLU A 108 3.21 9.64 -7.43
CA GLU A 108 3.48 10.96 -8.02
C GLU A 108 3.33 12.09 -6.98
N LEU A 109 2.28 12.07 -6.16
CA LEU A 109 2.11 13.05 -5.08
C LEU A 109 3.21 12.96 -4.02
N ALA A 110 3.71 11.75 -3.75
CA ALA A 110 4.84 11.55 -2.87
C ALA A 110 6.16 12.07 -3.46
N GLN A 111 6.35 11.97 -4.78
CA GLN A 111 7.48 12.59 -5.48
C GLN A 111 7.46 14.12 -5.38
N PHE A 112 6.28 14.72 -5.38
CA PHE A 112 6.10 16.17 -5.18
C PHE A 112 6.03 16.61 -3.71
N GLU A 113 6.40 15.73 -2.77
CA GLU A 113 6.40 15.99 -1.31
C GLU A 113 5.04 16.41 -0.73
N LYS A 114 3.93 16.11 -1.43
CA LYS A 114 2.57 16.41 -0.94
C LYS A 114 2.08 15.35 0.04
N ILE A 115 2.54 14.12 -0.12
CA ILE A 115 2.25 12.97 0.73
C ILE A 115 3.57 12.37 1.20
N THR A 116 3.64 11.96 2.46
CA THR A 116 4.80 11.25 3.00
C THR A 116 4.54 9.76 2.96
N MET A 117 5.39 9.00 2.26
CA MET A 117 5.35 7.54 2.25
C MET A 117 6.16 6.96 3.43
N PRO A 118 5.79 5.79 3.94
CA PRO A 118 6.53 5.12 5.02
C PRO A 118 7.84 4.45 4.54
N PHE A 119 8.13 4.54 3.24
CA PHE A 119 9.38 4.09 2.63
C PHE A 119 9.99 5.23 1.81
N GLY A 120 11.28 5.10 1.50
CA GLY A 120 12.06 6.12 0.83
C GLY A 120 11.78 6.22 -0.67
N SER A 121 12.02 7.43 -1.19
CA SER A 121 11.79 7.78 -2.59
C SER A 121 12.60 6.99 -3.61
N ILE A 122 13.65 6.28 -3.17
CA ILE A 122 14.46 5.40 -4.02
C ILE A 122 13.62 4.27 -4.65
N LEU A 123 12.51 3.87 -4.01
CA LEU A 123 11.64 2.81 -4.52
C LEU A 123 10.57 3.31 -5.50
N TYR A 124 10.38 4.63 -5.63
CA TYR A 124 9.24 5.19 -6.38
C TYR A 124 9.26 4.78 -7.85
N ASP A 125 10.41 4.93 -8.52
CA ASP A 125 10.54 4.59 -9.94
C ASP A 125 10.34 3.08 -10.18
N GLU A 126 10.89 2.23 -9.31
CA GLU A 126 10.76 0.77 -9.41
C GLU A 126 9.30 0.29 -9.23
N ILE A 127 8.58 0.94 -8.31
CA ILE A 127 7.16 0.67 -8.08
C ILE A 127 6.32 1.11 -9.29
N LEU A 128 6.56 2.31 -9.83
CA LEU A 128 5.86 2.83 -11.00
C LEU A 128 6.08 1.95 -12.24
N ASP A 129 7.31 1.51 -12.49
CA ASP A 129 7.64 0.61 -13.59
C ASP A 129 6.92 -0.75 -13.46
N SER A 130 6.81 -1.26 -12.23
CA SER A 130 6.09 -2.50 -11.94
C SER A 130 4.58 -2.34 -12.13
N LEU A 131 3.98 -1.26 -11.61
CA LEU A 131 2.56 -0.91 -11.81
C LEU A 131 2.19 -0.80 -13.29
N ASN A 132 3.03 -0.14 -14.08
CA ASN A 132 2.84 -0.01 -15.53
C ASN A 132 2.94 -1.34 -16.26
N SER A 133 3.74 -2.27 -15.76
CA SER A 133 3.88 -3.62 -16.33
C SER A 133 2.62 -4.45 -16.10
N PHE A 134 1.99 -4.35 -14.92
CA PHE A 134 0.73 -5.04 -14.64
C PHE A 134 -0.44 -4.52 -15.48
N LYS A 135 -0.54 -3.19 -15.70
CA LYS A 135 -1.59 -2.61 -16.57
C LYS A 135 -1.52 -3.10 -18.01
N ARG A 136 -0.33 -3.45 -18.52
CA ARG A 136 -0.16 -3.94 -19.91
C ARG A 136 -0.56 -5.41 -20.10
N GLN A 137 -0.80 -6.15 -19.02
CA GLN A 137 -1.18 -7.56 -19.07
C GLN A 137 -2.70 -7.79 -19.00
N GLN A 138 -3.47 -6.73 -18.78
CA GLN A 138 -4.95 -6.70 -18.89
C GLN A 138 -5.37 -6.24 -20.29
#